data_AF-A0A0C2FVK9-F1
#
_entry.id   AF-A0A0C2FVK9-F1
#
_cell.length_a   1.000
_cell.length_b   1.000
_cell.length_c   1.000
_cell.angle_alpha   90.00
_cell.angle_beta   90.00
_cell.angle_gamma   90.00
#
_symmetry.space_group_name_H-M   'P 1'
#
loop_
_entity.id
_entity.type
_entity.pdbx_description
1 polymer ?
#
loop_
_entity_poly.entity_id
_entity_poly.type
_entity_poly.pdbx_seq_one_letter_code
_entity_poly.pdbx_strand_id
1 'polypeptide(L)'
;MSYNDIQTFYTVIFGNFQGAVQYSGDNRGAYKNGYGIPEVCKIMNNKSNEPIMNLQMVNVYMSSMYGSFEHTDNSYDDMVTYLKKEQFGDTLDFDCEFLTHRFWK
;
A
#
# COMPACT_ATOMS: atom_id res chain seq x y z
N MET A 1 8.66 3.85 -18.74
CA MET A 1 9.11 3.40 -17.41
C MET A 1 10.52 3.90 -17.20
N SER A 2 10.66 4.89 -16.34
CA SER A 2 11.92 5.51 -15.92
C SER A 2 12.53 4.78 -14.72
N TYR A 3 13.79 5.09 -14.39
CA TYR A 3 14.42 4.63 -13.15
C TYR A 3 13.59 5.03 -11.91
N ASN A 4 13.02 6.23 -11.93
CA ASN A 4 12.21 6.74 -10.81
C ASN A 4 10.87 5.98 -10.69
N ASP A 5 10.28 5.51 -11.78
CA ASP A 5 9.06 4.69 -11.74
C ASP A 5 9.33 3.33 -11.08
N ILE A 6 10.53 2.77 -11.32
CA ILE A 6 10.98 1.51 -10.67
C ILE A 6 11.18 1.74 -9.18
N GLN A 7 11.82 2.85 -8.78
CA GLN A 7 11.97 3.18 -7.36
C GLN A 7 10.63 3.43 -6.67
N THR A 8 9.69 4.08 -7.37
CA THR A 8 8.33 4.33 -6.87
C THR A 8 7.59 3.01 -6.69
N PHE A 9 7.67 2.09 -7.66
CA PHE A 9 7.14 0.73 -7.54
C PHE A 9 7.66 0.02 -6.29
N TYR A 10 8.99 -0.03 -6.08
CA TYR A 10 9.54 -0.66 -4.89
C TYR A 10 9.05 0.01 -3.60
N THR A 11 8.99 1.33 -3.57
CA THR A 11 8.50 2.08 -2.40
C THR A 11 7.06 1.70 -2.06
N VAL A 12 6.21 1.55 -3.07
CA VAL A 12 4.81 1.12 -2.90
C VAL A 12 4.72 -0.28 -2.30
N ILE A 13 5.46 -1.23 -2.88
CA ILE A 13 5.50 -2.60 -2.39
C ILE A 13 6.02 -2.65 -0.95
N PHE A 14 7.14 -2.01 -0.65
CA PHE A 14 7.72 -2.03 0.69
C PHE A 14 6.82 -1.37 1.75
N GLY A 15 6.05 -0.34 1.38
CA GLY A 15 5.12 0.33 2.27
C GLY A 15 4.07 -0.61 2.86
N ASN A 16 3.58 -1.57 2.08
CA ASN A 16 2.63 -2.59 2.57
C ASN A 16 3.21 -3.47 3.67
N PHE A 17 4.44 -3.95 3.47
CA PHE A 17 5.11 -4.77 4.47
C PHE A 17 5.44 -3.97 5.73
N GLN A 18 5.83 -2.70 5.58
CA GLN A 18 6.05 -1.80 6.71
C GLN A 18 4.77 -1.59 7.52
N GLY A 19 3.63 -1.34 6.87
CA GLY A 19 2.34 -1.19 7.54
C GLY A 19 1.93 -2.47 8.29
N ALA A 20 2.09 -3.63 7.65
CA ALA A 20 1.80 -4.92 8.29
C ALA A 20 2.67 -5.18 9.53
N VAL A 21 3.96 -4.79 9.50
CA VAL A 21 4.86 -4.90 10.67
C VAL A 21 4.50 -3.89 11.75
N GLN A 22 4.26 -2.63 11.39
CA GLN A 22 3.99 -1.54 12.32
C GLN A 22 2.73 -1.78 13.15
N TYR A 23 1.67 -2.29 12.52
CA TYR A 23 0.36 -2.47 13.15
C TYR A 23 0.02 -3.95 13.42
N SER A 24 1.00 -4.86 13.31
CA SER A 24 0.77 -6.29 13.57
C SER A 24 0.30 -6.51 15.01
N GLY A 25 -0.89 -7.10 15.18
CA GLY A 25 -1.45 -7.34 16.50
C GLY A 25 -1.99 -6.08 17.19
N ASP A 26 -2.07 -4.96 16.47
CA ASP A 26 -2.83 -3.79 16.93
C ASP A 26 -4.32 -4.14 16.94
N ASN A 27 -4.98 -3.96 18.08
CA ASN A 27 -6.39 -4.29 18.26
C ASN A 27 -7.31 -3.13 17.84
N ARG A 28 -6.89 -2.37 16.82
CA ARG A 28 -7.55 -1.15 16.35
C ARG A 28 -7.78 -1.18 14.84
N GLY A 29 -8.92 -0.64 14.41
CA GLY A 29 -9.26 -0.50 13.00
C GLY A 29 -9.31 -1.84 12.26
N ALA A 30 -8.89 -1.85 11.00
CA ALA A 30 -8.82 -3.06 10.18
C ALA A 30 -7.79 -4.08 10.70
N TYR A 31 -6.71 -3.61 11.35
CA TYR A 31 -5.63 -4.44 11.88
C TYR A 31 -6.06 -5.38 13.03
N LYS A 32 -7.18 -5.07 13.69
CA LYS A 32 -7.80 -5.97 14.67
C LYS A 32 -8.18 -7.34 14.08
N ASN A 33 -8.54 -7.36 12.80
CA ASN A 33 -9.13 -8.52 12.14
C ASN A 33 -8.21 -9.12 11.06
N GLY A 34 -7.02 -8.56 10.83
CA GLY A 34 -6.08 -9.02 9.79
C GLY A 34 -5.01 -8.00 9.45
N TYR A 35 -4.45 -8.06 8.24
CA TYR A 35 -3.46 -7.12 7.68
C TYR A 35 -2.13 -7.05 8.43
N GLY A 36 -1.92 -7.93 9.40
CA GLY A 36 -0.68 -8.04 10.15
C GLY A 36 0.32 -8.98 9.48
N ILE A 37 1.42 -9.22 10.18
CA ILE A 37 2.47 -10.14 9.74
C ILE A 37 1.93 -11.54 9.40
N PRO A 38 1.04 -12.17 10.20
CA PRO A 38 0.59 -13.54 9.91
C PRO A 38 -0.09 -13.68 8.55
N GLU A 39 -0.98 -12.74 8.20
CA GLU A 39 -1.74 -12.77 6.94
C GLU A 39 -0.83 -12.48 5.74
N VAL A 40 -0.01 -11.43 5.84
CA VAL A 40 0.93 -11.06 4.77
C VAL A 40 1.95 -12.18 4.54
N CYS A 41 2.50 -12.81 5.59
CA CYS A 41 3.40 -13.95 5.45
C CYS A 41 2.71 -15.17 4.85
N LYS A 42 1.44 -15.43 5.18
CA LYS A 42 0.66 -16.54 4.60
C LYS A 42 0.50 -16.38 3.09
N ILE A 43 0.23 -15.16 2.63
CA ILE A 43 0.11 -14.84 1.20
C ILE A 43 1.48 -14.95 0.52
N MET A 44 2.51 -14.31 1.08
CA MET A 44 3.83 -14.23 0.44
C MET A 44 4.52 -15.59 0.30
N ASN A 45 4.31 -16.49 1.27
CA ASN A 45 4.91 -17.82 1.30
C ASN A 45 4.04 -18.91 0.65
N ASN A 46 3.02 -18.54 -0.11
CA ASN A 46 2.23 -19.52 -0.85
C ASN A 46 3.08 -20.13 -1.98
N LYS A 47 3.48 -21.40 -1.80
CA LYS A 47 4.34 -22.13 -2.74
C LYS A 47 3.62 -22.56 -4.02
N SER A 48 2.30 -22.45 -4.09
CA SER A 48 1.52 -22.76 -5.29
C SER A 48 1.56 -21.64 -6.34
N ASN A 49 2.10 -20.48 -5.98
CA ASN A 49 2.18 -19.29 -6.82
C ASN A 49 3.63 -18.88 -7.06
N GLU A 50 3.87 -18.20 -8.18
CA GLU A 50 5.13 -17.51 -8.42
C GLU A 50 5.33 -16.36 -7.42
N PRO A 51 6.57 -16.04 -7.01
CA PRO A 51 6.85 -14.97 -6.05
C PRO A 51 6.25 -13.62 -6.44
N ILE A 52 6.23 -13.31 -7.74
CA ILE A 52 5.65 -12.05 -8.25
C ILE A 52 4.12 -12.01 -8.10
N MET A 53 3.46 -13.16 -8.26
CA MET A 53 2.01 -13.28 -8.05
C MET A 53 1.68 -13.12 -6.57
N ASN A 54 2.51 -13.68 -5.70
CA ASN A 54 2.35 -13.48 -4.25
C ASN A 54 2.51 -12.01 -3.85
N LEU A 55 3.47 -11.28 -4.44
CA LEU A 55 3.61 -9.84 -4.23
C LEU A 55 2.35 -9.07 -4.67
N GLN A 56 1.81 -9.38 -5.85
CA GLN A 56 0.56 -8.78 -6.32
C GLN A 56 -0.60 -9.07 -5.36
N MET A 57 -0.70 -10.30 -4.86
CA MET A 57 -1.74 -10.69 -3.91
C MET A 57 -1.60 -9.95 -2.57
N VAL A 58 -0.38 -9.69 -2.09
CA VAL A 58 -0.15 -8.82 -0.92
C VAL A 58 -0.62 -7.39 -1.20
N ASN A 59 -0.35 -6.85 -2.39
CA ASN A 59 -0.86 -5.53 -2.80
C ASN A 59 -2.38 -5.45 -2.73
N VAL A 60 -3.06 -6.39 -3.40
CA VAL A 60 -4.52 -6.46 -3.44
C VAL A 60 -5.10 -6.66 -2.04
N TYR A 61 -4.43 -7.45 -1.21
CA TYR A 61 -4.85 -7.67 0.16
C TYR A 61 -4.75 -6.37 0.96
N MET A 62 -3.60 -5.70 0.97
CA MET A 62 -3.39 -4.49 1.78
C MET A 62 -4.22 -3.30 1.30
N SER A 63 -4.47 -3.18 0.00
CA SER A 63 -5.34 -2.13 -0.57
C SER A 63 -6.79 -2.28 -0.15
N SER A 64 -7.26 -3.52 0.08
CA SER A 64 -8.64 -3.80 0.50
C SER A 64 -9.03 -3.18 1.85
N MET A 65 -8.04 -2.73 2.64
CA MET A 65 -8.26 -1.93 3.84
C MET A 65 -8.91 -0.57 3.55
N TYR A 66 -8.64 -0.03 2.36
CA TYR A 66 -9.00 1.33 2.01
C TYR A 66 -10.00 1.44 0.85
N GLY A 67 -10.25 0.34 0.13
CA GLY A 67 -11.24 0.33 -0.96
C GLY A 67 -11.03 -0.81 -1.95
N SER A 68 -11.69 -0.71 -3.09
CA SER A 68 -11.47 -1.61 -4.23
C SER A 68 -10.08 -1.38 -4.82
N PHE A 69 -9.38 -2.45 -5.18
CA PHE A 69 -8.12 -2.38 -5.91
C PHE A 69 -8.40 -2.29 -7.41
N GLU A 70 -7.98 -1.21 -8.07
CA GLU A 70 -7.94 -1.14 -9.54
C GLU A 70 -6.53 -1.43 -10.03
N HIS A 71 -5.53 -0.70 -9.52
CA HIS A 71 -4.13 -0.83 -9.92
C HIS A 71 -3.17 -0.26 -8.88
N THR A 72 -1.88 -0.61 -9.03
CA THR A 72 -0.80 -0.03 -8.22
C THR A 72 -0.27 1.21 -8.93
N ASP A 73 -0.44 2.38 -8.33
CA ASP A 73 0.12 3.62 -8.88
C ASP A 73 1.64 3.63 -8.65
N ASN A 74 2.42 3.75 -9.73
CA ASN A 74 3.89 3.75 -9.70
C ASN A 74 4.50 4.92 -10.47
N SER A 75 3.67 5.90 -10.83
CA SER A 75 4.09 7.08 -11.57
C SER A 75 4.82 8.07 -10.66
N TYR A 76 6.10 8.30 -10.94
CA TYR A 76 6.89 9.28 -10.19
C TYR A 76 6.34 10.71 -10.37
N ASP A 77 5.90 11.05 -11.58
CA ASP A 77 5.38 12.38 -11.89
C ASP A 77 4.05 12.65 -11.16
N ASP A 78 3.19 11.64 -11.03
CA ASP A 78 1.96 11.76 -10.25
C ASP A 78 2.26 11.92 -8.75
N MET A 79 3.24 11.17 -8.23
CA MET A 79 3.72 11.37 -6.86
C MET A 79 4.25 12.79 -6.64
N VAL A 80 5.12 13.30 -7.53
CA VAL A 80 5.65 14.67 -7.42
C VAL A 80 4.55 15.70 -7.51
N THR A 81 3.57 15.50 -8.40
CA THR A 81 2.41 16.40 -8.54
C THR A 81 1.57 16.41 -7.27
N TYR A 82 1.34 15.26 -6.65
CA TYR A 82 0.66 15.16 -5.37
C TYR A 82 1.43 15.90 -4.26
N LEU A 83 2.74 15.67 -4.13
CA LEU A 83 3.57 16.26 -3.07
C LEU A 83 3.72 17.79 -3.22
N LYS A 84 3.50 18.35 -4.40
CA LYS A 84 3.48 19.80 -4.65
C LYS A 84 2.19 20.49 -4.20
N LYS A 85 1.16 19.75 -3.77
CA LYS A 85 -0.08 20.35 -3.26
C LYS A 85 0.21 20.99 -1.89
N GLU A 86 0.12 22.31 -1.80
CA GLU A 86 0.37 23.09 -0.58
C GLU A 86 -0.92 23.39 0.23
N GLN A 87 -1.96 22.54 0.11
CA GLN A 87 -3.20 22.72 0.84
C GLN A 87 -3.08 22.10 2.24
N PHE A 88 -3.15 22.93 3.27
CA PHE A 88 -3.14 22.52 4.69
C PHE A 88 -4.42 23.06 5.38
N GLY A 89 -5.39 22.18 5.71
CA GLY A 89 -6.66 22.46 6.43
C GLY A 89 -7.86 22.83 5.52
N ASP A 90 -9.14 22.46 5.74
CA ASP A 90 -9.92 22.12 6.95
C ASP A 90 -10.74 20.80 6.83
N THR A 91 -10.49 19.96 5.82
CA THR A 91 -11.20 18.68 5.65
C THR A 91 -10.38 17.54 6.23
N LEU A 92 -11.04 16.66 6.99
CA LEU A 92 -10.46 15.45 7.62
C LEU A 92 -9.88 14.42 6.62
N ASP A 93 -9.79 14.74 5.33
CA ASP A 93 -9.48 13.78 4.26
C ASP A 93 -8.01 13.73 3.85
N PHE A 94 -7.22 14.80 4.01
CA PHE A 94 -5.86 14.82 3.42
C PHE A 94 -4.88 13.80 4.04
N ASP A 95 -5.01 13.52 5.34
CA ASP A 95 -4.06 12.66 6.07
C ASP A 95 -4.39 11.16 5.93
N CYS A 96 -5.66 10.80 5.73
CA CYS A 96 -6.06 9.42 5.40
C CYS A 96 -5.91 9.11 3.91
N GLU A 97 -5.99 10.12 3.05
CA GLU A 97 -5.85 10.01 1.60
C GLU A 97 -4.41 9.76 1.13
N PHE A 98 -3.40 10.06 1.94
CA PHE A 98 -2.01 9.88 1.53
C PHE A 98 -1.66 8.42 1.26
N LEU A 99 -2.18 7.48 2.07
CA LEU A 99 -1.88 6.05 1.90
C LEU A 99 -2.71 5.40 0.79
N THR A 100 -3.95 5.85 0.59
CA THR A 100 -4.76 5.46 -0.57
C THR A 100 -4.18 6.04 -1.84
N HIS A 101 -4.14 7.37 -2.01
CA HIS A 101 -3.77 7.99 -3.28
C HIS A 101 -2.31 7.77 -3.71
N ARG A 102 -1.39 7.46 -2.78
CA ARG A 102 0.03 7.20 -3.11
C ARG A 102 0.31 5.75 -3.48
N PHE A 103 -0.49 4.80 -2.98
CA PHE A 103 -0.18 3.38 -3.09
C PHE A 103 -1.28 2.55 -3.75
N TRP A 104 -2.56 2.96 -3.65
CA TRP A 104 -3.74 2.19 -4.04
C TRP A 104 -4.79 3.07 -4.74
N LYS A 105 -4.99 2.87 -6.06
CA LYS A 105 -6.20 3.33 -6.77
C LYS A 105 -7.07 2.15 -7.14
#